data_AF-A0A927MG19-F1
#
_entry.id   AF-A0A927MG19-F1
#
_cell.length_a   1.000
_cell.length_b   1.000
_cell.length_c   1.000
_cell.angle_alpha   90.00
_cell.angle_beta   90.00
_cell.angle_gamma   90.00
#
_symmetry.space_group_name_H-M   'P 1'
#
loop_
_entity.id
_entity.type
_entity.pdbx_description
1 polymer ?
#
loop_
_entity_poly.entity_id
_entity_poly.type
_entity_poly.pdbx_seq_one_letter_code
_entity_poly.pdbx_strand_id
1 'polypeptide(L)'
;MGLFNRVPADLKYFEDKVQSLAGQMGGLRFGASPPGLVQELAAEVRQEAVRLRVRLTAEGRQGDLKTLRKAILSNGRFLDNGTYNHVFYPFVESIFP
;
A
#
# COMPACT_ATOMS: atom_id res chain seq x y z
N MET A 1 9.25 24.44 16.60
CA MET A 1 8.04 24.47 15.74
C MET A 1 8.17 23.33 14.74
N GLY A 2 7.71 22.10 14.99
CA GLY A 2 6.32 21.65 14.91
C GLY A 2 6.27 20.38 14.04
N LEU A 3 6.80 19.25 14.54
CA LEU A 3 6.96 17.97 13.82
C LEU A 3 5.65 17.18 13.63
N PHE A 4 4.50 17.79 13.93
CA PHE A 4 3.21 17.11 14.13
C PHE A 4 2.27 17.13 12.91
N ASN A 5 2.70 17.63 11.75
CA ASN A 5 1.79 17.91 10.63
C ASN A 5 1.92 16.99 9.39
N ARG A 6 2.67 15.88 9.46
CA ARG A 6 2.96 15.09 8.25
C ARG A 6 2.22 13.77 8.09
N VAL A 7 1.46 13.30 9.07
CA VAL A 7 0.60 12.10 8.92
C VAL A 7 -0.19 12.08 7.60
N PRO A 8 -0.90 13.15 7.18
CA PRO A 8 -1.62 13.12 5.90
C PRO A 8 -0.71 13.01 4.68
N ALA A 9 0.51 13.57 4.74
CA ALA A 9 1.49 13.44 3.66
C ALA A 9 2.09 12.02 3.61
N ASP A 10 2.39 11.43 4.77
CA ASP A 10 2.86 10.04 4.89
C ASP A 10 1.78 9.04 4.41
N LEU A 11 0.52 9.25 4.77
CA LEU A 11 -0.62 8.44 4.32
C LEU A 11 -0.78 8.50 2.79
N LYS A 12 -0.73 9.72 2.22
CA LYS A 12 -0.85 9.91 0.77
C LYS A 12 0.34 9.30 0.01
N TYR A 13 1.55 9.53 0.48
CA TYR A 13 2.76 8.93 -0.10
C TYR A 13 2.72 7.40 -0.07
N PHE A 14 2.23 6.83 1.04
CA PHE A 14 2.04 5.40 1.16
C PHE A 14 0.99 4.87 0.17
N GLU A 15 -0.15 5.56 0.04
CA GLU A 15 -1.18 5.22 -0.93
C GLU A 15 -0.64 5.23 -2.36
N ASP A 16 0.08 6.29 -2.76
CA ASP A 16 0.74 6.41 -4.07
C ASP A 16 1.71 5.24 -4.33
N LYS A 17 2.50 4.82 -3.32
CA LYS A 17 3.39 3.65 -3.45
C LYS A 17 2.63 2.36 -3.69
N VAL A 18 1.55 2.13 -2.96
CA VAL A 18 0.72 0.92 -3.14
C VAL A 18 0.02 0.94 -4.48
N GLN A 19 -0.43 2.10 -4.95
CA GLN A 19 -1.00 2.25 -6.30
C GLN A 19 0.03 1.97 -7.40
N SER A 20 1.27 2.46 -7.24
CA SER A 20 2.37 2.15 -8.17
C SER A 20 2.63 0.64 -8.23
N LEU A 21 2.72 -0.03 -7.08
CA LEU A 21 2.84 -1.50 -7.00
C LEU A 21 1.66 -2.20 -7.68
N ALA A 22 0.43 -1.74 -7.44
CA ALA A 22 -0.77 -2.26 -8.09
C ALA A 22 -0.69 -2.10 -9.61
N GLY A 23 -0.32 -0.92 -10.11
CA GLY A 23 -0.10 -0.67 -11.54
C GLY A 23 0.92 -1.63 -12.15
N GLN A 24 2.03 -1.89 -11.46
CA GLN A 24 3.04 -2.86 -11.90
C GLN A 24 2.52 -4.30 -11.89
N MET A 25 1.67 -4.67 -10.92
CA MET A 25 1.01 -5.98 -10.86
C MET A 25 -0.08 -6.15 -11.94
N GLY A 26 -0.80 -5.08 -12.29
CA GLY A 26 -1.78 -5.07 -13.37
C GLY A 26 -1.13 -5.09 -14.76
N GLY A 27 0.00 -4.40 -14.92
CA GLY A 27 0.81 -4.34 -16.14
C GLY A 27 1.49 -5.66 -16.52
N LEU A 28 1.67 -6.58 -15.56
CA LEU A 28 2.19 -7.94 -15.81
C LEU A 28 1.39 -8.71 -16.88
N ARG A 29 0.13 -8.33 -17.15
CA ARG A 29 -0.71 -8.99 -18.16
C ARG A 29 -0.38 -8.60 -19.61
N PHE A 30 0.34 -7.51 -19.85
CA PHE A 30 0.68 -7.02 -21.21
C PHE A 30 2.16 -7.11 -21.59
N GLY A 31 3.02 -7.61 -20.69
CA GLY A 31 4.43 -7.85 -20.98
C GLY A 31 5.37 -7.24 -19.97
N ALA A 32 5.87 -8.10 -19.06
CA ALA A 32 7.18 -8.01 -18.41
C ALA A 32 7.46 -6.83 -17.45
N SER A 33 6.72 -6.74 -16.34
CA SER A 33 7.39 -6.31 -15.10
C SER A 33 8.25 -7.48 -14.60
N PRO A 34 9.57 -7.32 -14.37
CA PRO A 34 10.39 -8.40 -13.84
C PRO A 34 9.82 -8.87 -12.49
N PRO A 35 9.68 -10.18 -12.23
CA PRO A 35 9.18 -10.68 -10.96
C PRO A 35 10.04 -10.24 -9.76
N GLY A 36 11.32 -9.90 -9.99
CA GLY A 36 12.19 -9.28 -8.98
C GLY A 36 11.76 -7.85 -8.61
N LEU A 37 11.40 -7.03 -9.59
CA LEU A 37 11.01 -5.63 -9.37
C LEU A 37 9.70 -5.52 -8.55
N VAL A 38 8.73 -6.39 -8.83
CA VAL A 38 7.47 -6.44 -8.06
C VAL A 38 7.73 -6.89 -6.62
N GLN A 39 8.66 -7.83 -6.41
CA GLN A 39 9.06 -8.26 -5.07
C GLN A 39 9.80 -7.17 -4.28
N GLU A 40 10.71 -6.44 -4.92
CA GLU A 40 11.42 -5.32 -4.31
C GLU A 40 10.45 -4.21 -3.91
N LEU A 41 9.56 -3.79 -4.81
CA LEU A 41 8.53 -2.80 -4.53
C LEU A 41 7.58 -3.27 -3.41
N ALA A 42 7.20 -4.55 -3.42
CA ALA A 42 6.38 -5.13 -2.35
C ALA A 42 7.11 -5.12 -1.00
N ALA A 43 8.42 -5.37 -0.98
CA ALA A 43 9.24 -5.30 0.23
C ALA A 43 9.35 -3.85 0.75
N GLU A 44 9.56 -2.88 -0.13
CA GLU A 44 9.58 -1.46 0.23
C GLU A 44 8.26 -1.00 0.82
N VAL A 45 7.13 -1.36 0.17
CA VAL A 45 5.79 -1.04 0.68
C VAL A 45 5.56 -1.68 2.05
N ARG A 46 6.01 -2.92 2.28
CA ARG A 46 5.93 -3.55 3.61
C ARG A 46 6.70 -2.79 4.67
N GLN A 47 7.93 -2.38 4.38
CA GLN A 47 8.75 -1.61 5.33
C GLN A 47 8.09 -0.26 5.68
N GLU A 48 7.55 0.43 4.68
CA GLU A 48 6.84 1.69 4.86
C GLU A 48 5.55 1.51 5.67
N ALA A 49 4.80 0.43 5.42
CA ALA A 49 3.60 0.11 6.18
C ALA A 49 3.93 -0.08 7.67
N VAL A 50 5.05 -0.75 7.99
CA VAL A 50 5.51 -0.89 9.38
C VAL A 50 5.83 0.46 10.01
N ARG A 51 6.59 1.32 9.31
CA ARG A 51 6.93 2.68 9.80
C ARG A 51 5.67 3.51 10.05
N LEU A 52 4.75 3.50 9.09
CA LEU A 52 3.48 4.22 9.16
C LEU A 52 2.62 3.73 10.32
N ARG A 53 2.54 2.42 10.54
CA ARG A 53 1.82 1.82 11.67
C ARG A 53 2.42 2.22 13.02
N VAL A 54 3.74 2.16 13.17
CA VAL A 54 4.43 2.58 14.39
C VAL A 54 4.13 4.05 14.69
N ARG A 55 4.22 4.90 13.68
CA ARG A 55 3.96 6.34 13.79
C ARG A 55 2.50 6.64 14.15
N LEU A 56 1.55 6.07 13.41
CA LEU A 56 0.12 6.24 13.68
C LEU A 56 -0.27 5.68 15.05
N THR A 57 0.36 4.60 15.50
CA THR A 57 0.15 4.06 16.86
C THR A 57 0.69 5.02 17.92
N ALA A 58 1.89 5.57 17.73
CA ALA A 58 2.47 6.56 18.64
C ALA A 58 1.62 7.84 18.73
N GLU A 59 0.97 8.23 17.64
CA GLU A 59 0.06 9.39 17.58
C GLU A 59 -1.39 9.05 17.99
N GLY A 60 -1.69 7.79 18.34
CA GLY A 60 -3.05 7.36 18.71
C GLY A 60 -4.05 7.32 17.55
N ARG A 61 -3.56 7.35 16.31
CA ARG A 61 -4.31 7.50 15.05
C ARG A 61 -4.57 6.17 14.34
N GLN A 62 -4.88 5.11 15.09
CA GLN A 62 -5.14 3.78 14.50
C GLN A 62 -6.39 3.75 13.60
N GLY A 63 -7.33 4.68 13.79
CA GLY A 63 -8.49 4.84 12.90
C GLY A 63 -8.10 5.21 11.46
N ASP A 64 -7.04 6.00 11.29
CA ASP A 64 -6.54 6.40 9.98
C ASP A 64 -5.98 5.21 9.18
N LEU A 65 -5.39 4.20 9.84
CA LEU A 65 -4.96 2.96 9.20
C LEU A 65 -6.14 2.20 8.56
N LYS A 66 -7.28 2.13 9.26
CA LYS A 66 -8.48 1.46 8.74
C LYS A 66 -9.05 2.20 7.53
N THR A 67 -9.06 3.54 7.59
CA THR A 67 -9.49 4.37 6.45
C THR A 67 -8.55 4.21 5.26
N LEU A 68 -7.24 4.23 5.49
CA LEU A 68 -6.23 4.03 4.45
C LEU A 68 -6.35 2.65 3.79
N ARG A 69 -6.51 1.57 4.58
CA ARG A 69 -6.74 0.23 4.04
C ARG A 69 -7.94 0.20 3.10
N LYS A 70 -9.06 0.81 3.49
CA LYS A 70 -10.26 0.88 2.63
C LYS A 70 -10.00 1.68 1.34
N ALA A 71 -9.30 2.80 1.42
CA ALA A 71 -8.94 3.60 0.25
C ALA A 71 -8.07 2.81 -0.73
N ILE A 72 -7.01 2.16 -0.22
CA ILE A 72 -6.12 1.29 -1.01
C ILE A 72 -6.88 0.15 -1.69
N LEU A 73 -7.70 -0.58 -0.94
CA LEU A 73 -8.50 -1.68 -1.48
C LEU A 73 -9.49 -1.20 -2.55
N SER A 74 -10.11 -0.04 -2.34
CA SER A 74 -11.00 0.56 -3.33
C SER A 74 -10.25 0.96 -4.61
N ASN A 75 -9.06 1.55 -4.47
CA ASN A 75 -8.24 1.95 -5.61
C ASN A 75 -7.77 0.74 -6.42
N GLY A 76 -7.38 -0.36 -5.78
CA GLY A 76 -6.94 -1.57 -6.49
C GLY A 76 -8.01 -2.24 -7.37
N ARG A 77 -9.27 -1.80 -7.33
CA ARG A 77 -10.36 -2.37 -8.16
C ARG A 77 -10.17 -2.18 -9.67
N PHE A 78 -9.23 -1.34 -10.11
CA PHE A 78 -8.86 -1.28 -11.55
C PHE A 78 -8.09 -2.52 -12.02
N LEU A 79 -7.57 -3.34 -11.09
CA LEU A 79 -6.91 -4.60 -11.40
C LEU A 79 -7.93 -5.64 -11.87
N ASP A 80 -7.47 -6.56 -12.71
CA ASP A 80 -8.26 -7.73 -13.05
C ASP A 80 -8.61 -8.55 -11.79
N ASN A 81 -9.77 -9.22 -11.82
CA ASN A 81 -10.28 -10.02 -10.72
C ASN A 81 -9.27 -11.06 -10.20
N GLY A 82 -8.48 -11.68 -11.08
CA GLY A 82 -7.42 -12.61 -10.70
C GLY A 82 -6.33 -11.94 -9.88
N THR A 83 -5.73 -10.86 -10.42
CA THR A 83 -4.67 -10.11 -9.75
C THR A 83 -5.17 -9.45 -8.46
N TYR A 84 -6.39 -8.91 -8.46
CA TYR A 84 -6.99 -8.28 -7.29
C TYR A 84 -7.16 -9.28 -6.15
N ASN A 85 -7.86 -10.39 -6.38
CA ASN A 85 -8.21 -11.33 -5.29
C ASN A 85 -7.04 -12.22 -4.87
N HIS A 86 -6.16 -12.62 -5.80
CA HIS A 86 -5.09 -13.58 -5.49
C HIS A 86 -3.76 -12.93 -5.13
N VAL A 87 -3.54 -11.65 -5.46
CA VAL A 87 -2.25 -10.98 -5.23
C VAL A 87 -2.43 -9.70 -4.40
N PHE A 88 -3.20 -8.73 -4.90
CA PHE A 88 -3.28 -7.40 -4.28
C PHE A 88 -4.02 -7.42 -2.94
N TYR A 89 -5.22 -7.99 -2.88
CA TYR A 89 -6.00 -8.11 -1.66
C TYR A 89 -5.22 -8.82 -0.53
N PRO A 90 -4.69 -10.04 -0.71
CA PRO A 90 -3.93 -10.71 0.35
C PRO A 90 -2.65 -9.97 0.72
N PHE A 91 -2.00 -9.26 -0.22
CA PHE A 91 -0.87 -8.40 0.09
C PHE A 91 -1.28 -7.24 1.03
N VAL A 92 -2.36 -6.52 0.72
CA VAL A 92 -2.86 -5.41 1.54
C VAL A 92 -3.30 -5.88 2.92
N GLU A 93 -3.96 -7.04 3.02
CA GLU A 93 -4.30 -7.67 4.30
C GLU A 93 -3.04 -8.00 5.13
N SER A 94 -1.95 -8.44 4.48
CA SER A 94 -0.70 -8.79 5.18
C SER A 94 -0.02 -7.59 5.84
N ILE A 95 -0.19 -6.38 5.29
CA ILE A 95 0.39 -5.15 5.82
C ILE A 95 -0.54 -4.42 6.80
N PHE A 96 -1.86 -4.58 6.64
CA PHE A 96 -2.91 -3.98 7.48
C PHE A 96 -3.85 -5.06 8.08
N PRO A 97 -3.40 -5.79 9.12
CA PRO A 97 -4.25 -6.74 9.84
C PRO A 97 -5.49 -6.05 10.46
#